data_AF-A0A357WUG7-F1
#
_entry.id   AF-A0A357WUG7-F1
#
_cell.length_a   1.000
_cell.length_b   1.000
_cell.length_c   1.000
_cell.angle_alpha   90.00
_cell.angle_beta   90.00
_cell.angle_gamma   90.00
#
_symmetry.space_group_name_H-M   'P 1'
#
loop_
_entity.id
_entity.type
_entity.pdbx_description
1 polymer ?
#
loop_
_entity_poly.entity_id
_entity_poly.type
_entity_poly.pdbx_seq_one_letter_code
_entity_poly.pdbx_strand_id
1 'polypeptide(L)'
;MVTEKHRRKPIRLKEYNYSSNGMYFITICAYEKAHIFGTVVGQGDVICAFKSLSTKRVNAIFNTPGRKIWQFRYYDRIIRKEQEHKDIWAYIDDNPFKWVDDEYYQQK
;
A
#
# COMPACT_ATOMS: atom_id res chain seq x y z
N MET A 1 -34.06 1.62 -11.24
CA MET A 1 -32.64 1.33 -11.52
C MET A 1 -31.87 1.54 -10.23
N VAL A 2 -31.46 0.46 -9.55
CA VAL A 2 -30.73 0.55 -8.28
C VAL A 2 -29.27 0.79 -8.63
N THR A 3 -28.73 1.94 -8.25
CA THR A 3 -27.29 2.22 -8.37
C THR A 3 -26.52 1.28 -7.47
N GLU A 4 -25.72 0.38 -8.06
CA GLU A 4 -24.76 -0.44 -7.33
C GLU A 4 -23.81 0.50 -6.55
N LYS A 5 -24.06 0.62 -5.25
CA LYS A 5 -23.19 1.35 -4.32
C LYS A 5 -21.86 0.62 -4.34
N HIS A 6 -20.83 1.22 -4.95
CA HIS A 6 -19.48 0.66 -5.03
C HIS A 6 -19.05 0.16 -3.64
N ARG A 7 -19.06 -1.16 -3.43
CA ARG A 7 -18.72 -1.75 -2.14
C ARG A 7 -17.23 -1.54 -1.93
N ARG A 8 -16.88 -0.77 -0.92
CA ARG A 8 -15.49 -0.46 -0.60
C ARG A 8 -14.75 -1.78 -0.32
N LYS A 9 -13.63 -2.01 -0.99
CA LYS A 9 -12.76 -3.17 -0.68
C LYS A 9 -12.26 -3.02 0.76
N PRO A 10 -12.27 -4.11 1.56
CA PRO A 10 -11.68 -4.09 2.88
C PRO A 10 -10.20 -3.71 2.80
N ILE A 11 -9.75 -2.88 3.74
CA ILE A 11 -8.37 -2.36 3.78
C ILE A 11 -7.40 -3.44 4.26
N ARG A 12 -7.84 -4.31 5.18
CA ARG A 12 -7.04 -5.38 5.76
C ARG A 12 -7.25 -6.71 5.04
N LEU A 13 -6.14 -7.41 4.81
CA LEU A 13 -6.13 -8.81 4.42
C LEU A 13 -6.18 -9.67 5.68
N LYS A 14 -7.17 -10.57 5.79
CA LYS A 14 -7.42 -11.38 7.00
C LYS A 14 -6.21 -12.19 7.48
N GLU A 15 -5.38 -12.62 6.54
CA GLU A 15 -4.25 -13.52 6.81
C GLU A 15 -2.90 -12.77 6.90
N TYR A 16 -2.90 -11.43 6.83
CA TYR A 16 -1.69 -10.64 6.87
C TYR A 16 -1.41 -10.12 8.27
N ASN A 17 -0.16 -10.29 8.74
CA ASN A 17 0.29 -9.78 10.02
C ASN A 17 0.75 -8.31 9.87
N TYR A 18 -0.02 -7.38 10.42
CA TYR A 18 0.26 -5.94 10.39
C TYR A 18 1.05 -5.43 11.61
N SER A 19 1.64 -6.31 12.42
CA SER A 19 2.45 -5.92 13.61
C SER A 19 3.75 -5.19 13.26
N SER A 20 4.27 -5.37 12.05
CA SER A 20 5.48 -4.70 11.59
C SER A 20 5.16 -3.50 10.71
N ASN A 21 6.11 -2.56 10.63
CA ASN A 21 5.98 -1.40 9.75
C ASN A 21 5.78 -1.86 8.30
N GLY A 22 4.63 -1.48 7.74
CA GLY A 22 4.33 -1.67 6.32
C GLY A 22 5.02 -0.63 5.44
N MET A 23 5.03 -0.88 4.12
CA MET A 23 5.46 0.10 3.13
C MET A 23 4.24 0.84 2.58
N TYR A 24 4.24 2.16 2.72
CA TYR A 24 3.18 3.05 2.26
C TYR A 24 3.71 4.02 1.21
N PHE A 25 2.89 4.30 0.18
CA PHE A 25 3.21 5.26 -0.87
C PHE A 25 2.11 6.31 -0.92
N ILE A 26 2.49 7.58 -0.81
CA ILE A 26 1.60 8.72 -1.07
C ILE A 26 2.07 9.37 -2.37
N THR A 27 1.24 9.31 -3.40
CA THR A 27 1.50 9.97 -4.67
C THR A 27 0.69 11.26 -4.73
N ILE A 28 1.36 12.38 -4.89
CA ILE A 28 0.73 13.68 -5.11
C ILE A 28 0.78 14.02 -6.61
N CYS A 29 -0.28 14.64 -7.12
CA CYS A 29 -0.25 15.17 -8.48
C CYS A 29 0.70 16.38 -8.54
N ALA A 30 1.50 16.47 -9.60
CA ALA A 30 2.25 17.68 -9.89
C ALA A 30 1.32 18.89 -10.05
N TYR A 31 1.87 20.08 -9.85
CA TYR A 31 1.16 21.34 -10.11
C TYR A 31 0.55 21.32 -11.51
N GLU A 32 -0.72 21.72 -11.62
CA GLU A 32 -1.52 21.67 -12.86
C GLU A 32 -1.55 20.31 -13.59
N LYS A 33 -1.24 19.20 -12.90
CA LYS A 33 -1.14 17.86 -13.48
C LYS A 33 -0.07 17.75 -14.58
N ALA A 34 0.96 18.59 -14.52
CA ALA A 34 2.06 18.55 -15.47
C ALA A 34 2.85 17.22 -15.39
N HIS A 35 3.26 16.67 -16.54
CA HIS A 35 4.04 15.43 -16.66
C HIS A 35 5.54 15.66 -16.40
N ILE A 36 5.88 16.29 -15.29
CA ILE A 36 7.24 16.76 -14.97
C ILE A 36 8.28 15.63 -14.80
N PHE A 37 7.83 14.41 -14.48
CA PHE A 37 8.69 13.24 -14.27
C PHE A 37 8.58 12.21 -15.41
N GLY A 38 7.99 12.60 -16.55
CA GLY A 38 7.74 11.73 -17.69
C GLY A 38 6.35 11.09 -17.68
N THR A 39 6.17 10.10 -18.56
CA THR A 39 4.89 9.41 -18.77
C THR A 39 4.83 8.11 -17.97
N VAL A 40 3.85 8.00 -17.09
CA VAL A 40 3.51 6.75 -16.40
C VAL A 40 2.20 6.23 -16.98
N VAL A 41 2.21 5.00 -17.49
CA VAL A 41 1.04 4.36 -18.12
C VAL A 41 -0.05 4.09 -17.07
N GLY A 42 0.34 3.64 -15.87
CA GLY A 42 -0.54 3.59 -14.70
C GLY A 42 0.21 3.43 -13.38
N GLN A 43 -0.48 3.72 -12.26
CA GLN A 43 0.08 3.53 -10.92
C GLN A 43 0.52 2.07 -10.68
N GLY A 44 -0.17 1.11 -11.30
CA GLY A 44 0.18 -0.30 -11.22
C GLY A 44 1.55 -0.64 -11.79
N ASP A 45 2.01 0.07 -12.83
CA ASP A 45 3.31 -0.16 -13.44
C ASP A 45 4.44 0.28 -12.50
N VAL A 46 4.24 1.39 -11.79
CA VAL A 46 5.17 1.88 -10.78
C VAL A 46 5.31 0.87 -9.65
N ILE A 47 4.19 0.34 -9.14
CA ILE A 47 4.21 -0.66 -8.07
C ILE A 47 4.82 -1.97 -8.56
N CYS A 48 4.54 -2.39 -9.80
CA CYS A 48 5.12 -3.58 -10.41
C CYS A 48 6.65 -3.46 -10.51
N ALA A 49 7.14 -2.37 -11.09
CA ALA A 49 8.57 -2.09 -11.21
C ALA A 49 9.24 -2.03 -9.83
N PHE A 50 8.63 -1.32 -8.87
CA PHE A 50 9.15 -1.22 -7.52
C PHE A 50 9.27 -2.59 -6.83
N LYS A 51 8.20 -3.40 -6.82
CA LYS A 51 8.22 -4.74 -6.21
C LYS A 51 9.26 -5.65 -6.86
N SER A 52 9.38 -5.61 -8.18
CA SER A 52 10.34 -6.41 -8.94
C SER A 52 11.79 -6.02 -8.63
N LEU A 53 12.12 -4.73 -8.77
CA LEU A 53 13.48 -4.23 -8.59
C LEU A 53 13.96 -4.37 -7.14
N SER A 54 13.11 -4.02 -6.17
CA SER A 54 13.42 -4.19 -4.74
C SER A 54 13.61 -5.66 -4.37
N THR A 55 12.77 -6.57 -4.87
CA THR A 55 12.91 -8.03 -4.63
C THR A 55 14.27 -8.53 -5.12
N LYS A 56 14.65 -8.17 -6.35
CA LYS A 56 15.95 -8.55 -6.92
C LYS A 56 17.11 -8.05 -6.06
N ARG A 57 17.07 -6.78 -5.67
CA ARG A 57 18.14 -6.16 -4.87
C ARG A 57 18.26 -6.78 -3.48
N VAL A 58 17.14 -6.96 -2.77
CA VAL A 58 17.12 -7.55 -1.43
C VAL A 58 17.58 -9.01 -1.49
N ASN A 59 17.07 -9.81 -2.43
CA ASN A 59 17.49 -11.20 -2.56
C ASN A 59 18.99 -11.34 -2.92
N ALA A 60 19.56 -10.38 -3.67
CA ALA A 60 21.00 -10.33 -3.92
C ALA A 60 21.79 -9.99 -2.66
N ILE A 61 21.34 -9.00 -1.86
CA ILE A 61 22.02 -8.58 -0.62
C ILE A 61 22.00 -9.69 0.44
N PHE A 62 20.85 -10.35 0.62
CA PHE A 62 20.67 -11.35 1.67
C PHE A 62 20.91 -12.79 1.21
N ASN A 63 21.31 -12.99 -0.05
CA ASN A 63 21.49 -14.31 -0.67
C ASN A 63 20.26 -15.24 -0.50
N THR A 64 19.06 -14.69 -0.71
CA THR A 64 17.79 -15.42 -0.60
C THR A 64 17.02 -15.46 -1.92
N PRO A 65 17.59 -16.00 -3.02
CA PRO A 65 16.90 -16.03 -4.31
C PRO A 65 15.56 -16.76 -4.21
N GLY A 66 14.52 -16.19 -4.83
CA GLY A 66 13.17 -16.76 -4.83
C GLY A 66 12.33 -16.51 -3.58
N ARG A 67 12.89 -15.91 -2.51
CA ARG A 67 12.10 -15.52 -1.33
C ARG A 67 11.06 -14.48 -1.75
N LYS A 68 9.80 -14.75 -1.41
CA LYS A 68 8.71 -13.77 -1.53
C LYS A 68 8.84 -12.72 -0.43
N ILE A 69 9.17 -11.49 -0.82
CA ILE A 69 9.32 -10.36 0.10
C ILE A 69 8.00 -9.57 0.20
N TRP A 70 7.29 -9.44 -0.91
CA TRP A 70 6.05 -8.67 -0.98
C TRP A 70 4.82 -9.55 -0.86
N GLN A 71 3.78 -9.04 -0.20
CA GLN A 71 2.42 -9.53 -0.34
C GLN A 71 1.94 -9.43 -1.80
N PHE A 72 1.07 -10.36 -2.21
CA PHE A 72 0.60 -10.47 -3.61
C PHE A 72 -0.16 -9.21 -4.06
N ARG A 73 -1.09 -8.72 -3.23
CA ARG A 73 -1.91 -7.54 -3.54
C ARG A 73 -1.39 -6.29 -2.83
N TYR A 74 -1.94 -5.14 -3.18
CA TYR A 74 -1.75 -3.89 -2.47
C TYR A 74 -3.09 -3.16 -2.43
N TYR A 75 -3.22 -2.23 -1.47
CA TYR A 75 -4.37 -1.35 -1.37
C TYR A 75 -4.03 -0.02 -2.03
N ASP A 76 -4.90 0.45 -2.92
CA ASP A 76 -4.82 1.75 -3.56
C ASP A 76 -6.07 2.59 -3.26
N ARG A 77 -5.88 3.91 -3.09
CA ARG A 77 -6.96 4.85 -2.84
C ARG A 77 -6.57 6.25 -3.32
N ILE A 78 -7.47 6.89 -4.06
CA ILE A 78 -7.35 8.31 -4.40
C ILE A 78 -7.82 9.15 -3.21
N ILE A 79 -6.91 9.96 -2.67
CA ILE A 79 -7.19 10.90 -1.57
C ILE A 79 -7.60 12.23 -2.20
N ARG A 80 -8.78 12.75 -1.85
CA ARG A 80 -9.33 13.98 -2.46
C ARG A 80 -9.53 15.11 -1.47
N LYS A 81 -9.61 14.79 -0.17
CA LYS A 81 -9.90 15.74 0.90
C LYS A 81 -8.74 15.78 1.88
N GLU A 82 -8.48 16.97 2.44
CA GLU A 82 -7.43 17.15 3.44
C GLU A 82 -7.68 16.31 4.71
N GLN A 83 -8.93 16.22 5.16
CA GLN A 83 -9.27 15.39 6.33
C GLN A 83 -8.93 13.91 6.08
N GLU A 84 -9.27 13.39 4.89
CA GLU A 84 -8.94 12.01 4.51
C GLU A 84 -7.43 11.77 4.45
N HIS A 85 -6.65 12.76 4.02
CA HIS A 85 -5.19 12.71 4.08
C HIS A 85 -4.70 12.59 5.54
N LYS A 86 -5.22 13.43 6.46
CA LYS A 86 -4.85 13.40 7.88
C LYS A 86 -5.21 12.06 8.53
N ASP A 87 -6.39 11.52 8.21
CA ASP A 87 -6.83 10.22 8.73
C ASP A 87 -5.91 9.08 8.26
N ILE A 88 -5.52 9.09 6.98
CA ILE A 88 -4.59 8.09 6.42
C ILE A 88 -3.19 8.26 7.01
N TRP A 89 -2.73 9.49 7.21
CA TRP A 89 -1.46 9.77 7.87
C TRP A 89 -1.42 9.19 9.27
N ALA A 90 -2.44 9.49 10.09
CA ALA A 90 -2.56 8.93 11.44
C ALA A 90 -2.63 7.40 11.42
N TYR A 91 -3.34 6.82 10.45
CA TYR A 91 -3.37 5.36 10.29
C TYR A 91 -1.97 4.77 10.01
N ILE A 92 -1.16 5.39 9.15
CA ILE A 92 0.19 4.91 8.83
C ILE A 92 1.08 4.86 10.07
N ASP A 93 0.97 5.88 10.92
CA ASP A 93 1.77 6.02 12.13
C ASP A 93 1.31 5.05 13.23
N ASP A 94 -0.01 4.96 13.44
CA ASP A 94 -0.57 4.19 14.55
C ASP A 94 -0.75 2.69 14.26
N ASN A 95 -0.81 2.28 12.99
CA ASN A 95 -1.24 0.93 12.63
C ASN A 95 -0.44 -0.20 13.30
N PRO A 96 0.91 -0.16 13.37
CA PRO A 96 1.67 -1.21 14.05
C PRO A 96 1.28 -1.34 15.54
N PHE A 97 1.04 -0.23 16.21
CA PHE A 97 0.66 -0.19 17.64
C PHE A 97 -0.77 -0.66 17.87
N LYS A 98 -1.69 -0.31 16.95
CA LYS A 98 -3.10 -0.70 17.00
C LYS A 98 -3.37 -2.14 16.57
N TRP A 99 -2.35 -2.86 16.07
CA TRP A 99 -2.55 -4.20 15.54
C TRP A 99 -3.01 -5.20 16.60
N VAL A 100 -2.60 -5.02 17.87
CA VAL A 100 -2.99 -5.91 18.97
C VAL A 100 -4.49 -5.85 19.30
N ASP A 101 -5.15 -4.73 18.97
CA ASP A 101 -6.57 -4.51 19.19
C ASP A 101 -7.42 -4.84 17.94
N ASP A 102 -6.80 -5.36 16.87
CA ASP A 102 -7.46 -5.59 15.59
C ASP A 102 -8.29 -6.87 15.56
N GLU A 103 -9.42 -6.87 14.84
CA GLU A 103 -10.30 -8.05 14.71
C GLU A 103 -9.62 -9.25 14.03
N TYR A 104 -8.56 -9.01 13.24
CA TYR A 104 -7.77 -10.06 12.59
C TYR A 104 -6.50 -10.43 13.37
N TYR A 105 -6.30 -9.88 14.56
CA TYR A 105 -5.17 -10.25 15.41
C TYR A 105 -5.29 -11.72 15.81
N GLN A 106 -4.33 -12.54 15.37
CA GLN A 106 -4.18 -13.91 15.83
C GLN A 106 -2.92 -13.99 16.67
N GLN A 107 -3.09 -14.25 17.97
CA GLN A 107 -1.99 -14.52 18.89
C GLN A 107 -1.39 -15.88 18.50
N LYS A 108 -0.26 -15.85 17.80
CA LYS A 108 0.54 -17.04 17.47
C LYS A 108 1.69 -17.19 18.45
#